data_AF-A0A3S3ARH8-F1
#
_entry.id   AF-A0A3S3ARH8-F1
#
_cell.length_a   1.000
_cell.length_b   1.000
_cell.length_c   1.000
_cell.angle_alpha   90.00
_cell.angle_beta   90.00
_cell.angle_gamma   90.00
#
_symmetry.space_group_name_H-M   'P 1'
#
loop_
_entity.id
_entity.type
_entity.pdbx_description
1 polymer ?
#
loop_
_entity_poly.entity_id
_entity_poly.type
_entity_poly.pdbx_seq_one_letter_code
_entity_poly.pdbx_strand_id
1 'polypeptide(L)'
;MPIMSTPAEAVRVLDTDDGQVLEIGRRSRPVPRRFRVATVTHEANRVHLHADDGRVLVASPGQLSVVPYLVPAQHNPHYEEQDERAFLDASNLPAADAEVSGPDAPLRDPVLGEIVVRVPSVMGYTAEVPEAGTFGGRSVGVLFDGVSRARIEELLPGVRDVLADLPAVHDAAVGFLWEWGRDDSDTDEDRARFVAGFGVEAVTVYHSGDFGIDLTDDDGLFEQAFMDGYWPKVHCRADRTPVAVTVEA
;
A
#
# COMPACT_ATOMS: atom_id res chain seq x y z
N MET A 1 -21.76 -12.00 -8.76
CA MET A 1 -21.32 -13.40 -8.93
C MET A 1 -20.56 -13.81 -7.68
N PRO A 2 -20.74 -15.02 -7.12
CA PRO A 2 -19.89 -15.47 -6.02
C PRO A 2 -18.44 -15.53 -6.52
N ILE A 3 -17.52 -14.94 -5.76
CA ILE A 3 -16.08 -15.03 -6.03
C ILE A 3 -15.73 -16.51 -5.88
N MET A 4 -15.40 -17.18 -6.99
CA MET A 4 -14.90 -18.55 -6.94
C MET A 4 -13.57 -18.52 -6.18
N SER A 5 -13.54 -19.16 -5.00
CA SER A 5 -12.32 -19.33 -4.23
C SER A 5 -11.28 -20.10 -5.05
N THR A 6 -10.03 -19.64 -5.03
CA THR A 6 -8.93 -20.36 -5.68
C THR A 6 -8.55 -21.54 -4.80
N PRO A 7 -8.55 -22.79 -5.29
CA PRO A 7 -8.17 -23.94 -4.48
C PRO A 7 -6.67 -23.86 -4.13
N ALA A 8 -6.29 -24.30 -2.93
CA ALA A 8 -4.90 -24.30 -2.46
C ALA A 8 -3.95 -25.00 -3.45
N GLU A 9 -4.39 -26.10 -4.06
CA GLU A 9 -3.64 -26.88 -5.05
C GLU A 9 -3.27 -26.09 -6.33
N ALA A 10 -3.93 -24.96 -6.58
CA ALA A 10 -3.57 -24.07 -7.69
C ALA A 10 -2.37 -23.19 -7.38
N VAL A 11 -1.83 -23.22 -6.17
CA VAL A 11 -0.67 -22.44 -5.76
C VAL A 11 0.63 -23.21 -6.01
N ARG A 12 1.54 -22.59 -6.75
CA ARG A 12 2.82 -23.19 -7.18
C ARG A 12 3.93 -22.14 -7.13
N VAL A 13 5.16 -22.59 -6.93
CA VAL A 13 6.35 -21.75 -7.04
C VAL A 13 7.08 -22.09 -8.33
N LEU A 14 7.42 -21.06 -9.10
CA LEU A 14 8.24 -21.15 -10.31
C LEU A 14 9.56 -20.45 -10.05
N ASP A 15 10.67 -21.09 -10.43
CA ASP A 15 11.97 -20.42 -10.51
C ASP A 15 12.07 -19.72 -11.88
N THR A 16 12.36 -18.42 -11.87
CA THR A 16 12.60 -17.60 -13.06
C THR A 16 14.00 -16.99 -13.00
N ASP A 17 14.42 -16.33 -14.07
CA ASP A 17 15.72 -15.64 -14.12
C ASP A 17 15.81 -14.50 -13.08
N ASP A 18 14.67 -13.92 -12.68
CA ASP A 18 14.59 -12.79 -11.75
C ASP A 18 14.36 -13.20 -10.29
N GLY A 19 14.11 -14.49 -10.03
CA GLY A 19 13.84 -15.03 -8.70
C GLY A 19 12.68 -16.03 -8.69
N GLN A 20 12.13 -16.28 -7.51
CA GLN A 20 10.96 -17.14 -7.38
C GLN A 20 9.67 -16.34 -7.57
N VAL A 21 8.70 -16.94 -8.26
CA VAL A 21 7.36 -16.40 -8.47
C VAL A 21 6.34 -17.38 -7.91
N LEU A 22 5.43 -16.85 -7.10
CA LEU A 22 4.28 -17.60 -6.59
C LEU A 22 3.12 -17.43 -7.57
N GLU A 23 2.73 -18.49 -8.26
CA GLU A 23 1.50 -18.54 -9.06
C GLU A 23 0.32 -18.90 -8.16
N ILE A 24 -0.77 -18.14 -8.28
CA ILE A 24 -1.98 -18.26 -7.47
C ILE A 24 -3.19 -18.19 -8.42
N GLY A 25 -3.53 -19.33 -9.03
CA GLY A 25 -4.59 -19.39 -10.02
C GLY A 25 -4.27 -18.55 -11.27
N ARG A 26 -4.92 -17.39 -11.43
CA ARG A 26 -4.65 -16.44 -12.53
C ARG A 26 -3.78 -15.26 -12.13
N ARG A 27 -3.42 -15.16 -10.85
CA ARG A 27 -2.56 -14.12 -10.31
C ARG A 27 -1.18 -14.70 -10.10
N SER A 28 -0.18 -13.85 -10.09
CA SER A 28 1.16 -14.20 -9.66
C SER A 28 1.75 -13.05 -8.88
N ARG A 29 2.69 -13.36 -7.99
CA ARG A 29 3.51 -12.36 -7.31
C ARG A 29 4.94 -12.84 -7.17
N PRO A 30 5.93 -11.93 -7.17
CA PRO A 30 7.27 -12.27 -6.75
C PRO A 30 7.28 -12.82 -5.32
N VAL A 31 8.14 -13.80 -5.07
CA VAL A 31 8.53 -14.23 -3.73
C VAL A 31 9.74 -13.37 -3.31
N PRO A 32 9.74 -12.79 -2.10
CA PRO A 32 10.88 -12.00 -1.64
C PRO A 32 12.17 -12.80 -1.70
N ARG A 33 13.27 -12.20 -2.16
CA ARG A 33 14.55 -12.91 -2.34
C ARG A 33 15.10 -13.51 -1.05
N ARG A 34 14.72 -12.91 0.09
CA ARG A 34 15.09 -13.35 1.43
C ARG A 34 14.25 -14.54 1.92
N PHE A 35 13.12 -14.86 1.29
CA PHE A 35 12.26 -15.99 1.60
C PHE A 35 12.27 -17.01 0.45
N ARG A 36 13.40 -17.67 0.22
CA ARG A 36 13.49 -18.68 -0.84
C ARG A 36 12.70 -19.94 -0.46
N VAL A 37 11.63 -20.25 -1.20
CA VAL A 37 10.78 -21.42 -1.01
C VAL A 37 11.49 -22.67 -1.51
N ALA A 38 11.69 -23.62 -0.59
CA ALA A 38 12.25 -24.94 -0.84
C ALA A 38 11.17 -25.94 -1.26
N THR A 39 10.04 -25.93 -0.54
CA THR A 39 8.92 -26.84 -0.79
C THR A 39 7.58 -26.17 -0.54
N VAL A 40 6.58 -26.60 -1.30
CA VAL A 40 5.19 -26.20 -1.15
C VAL A 40 4.39 -27.44 -0.78
N THR A 41 3.63 -27.35 0.32
CA THR A 41 2.65 -28.37 0.68
C THR A 41 1.27 -27.73 0.84
N HIS A 42 0.23 -28.55 0.71
CA HIS A 42 -1.16 -28.12 0.75
C HIS A 42 -1.89 -28.93 1.81
N GLU A 43 -2.54 -28.24 2.75
CA GLU A 43 -3.34 -28.86 3.80
C GLU A 43 -4.68 -28.14 3.89
N ALA A 44 -5.77 -28.87 3.67
CA ALA A 44 -7.13 -28.31 3.58
C ALA A 44 -7.18 -27.11 2.60
N ASN A 45 -7.53 -25.91 3.09
CA ASN A 45 -7.57 -24.69 2.28
C ASN A 45 -6.35 -23.77 2.51
N ARG A 46 -5.23 -24.32 3.00
CA ARG A 46 -4.01 -23.58 3.31
C ARG A 46 -2.84 -24.09 2.46
N VAL A 47 -1.97 -23.15 2.12
CA VAL A 47 -0.69 -23.38 1.46
C VAL A 47 0.39 -23.19 2.50
N HIS A 48 1.30 -24.16 2.57
CA HIS A 48 2.47 -24.14 3.45
C HIS A 48 3.70 -23.96 2.58
N LEU A 49 4.32 -22.79 2.67
CA LEU A 49 5.56 -22.46 1.99
C LEU A 49 6.71 -22.66 2.98
N HIS A 50 7.54 -23.67 2.74
CA HIS A 50 8.72 -23.94 3.55
C HIS A 50 9.93 -23.29 2.89
N ALA A 51 10.61 -22.39 3.60
CA ALA A 51 11.81 -21.73 3.11
C ALA A 51 13.08 -22.58 3.36
N ASP A 52 14.12 -22.34 2.56
CA ASP A 52 15.43 -23.00 2.69
C ASP A 52 16.09 -22.76 4.07
N ASP A 53 15.76 -21.65 4.72
CA ASP A 53 16.26 -21.30 6.06
C ASP A 53 15.42 -21.87 7.22
N GLY A 54 14.45 -22.72 6.90
CA GLY A 54 13.60 -23.41 7.87
C GLY A 54 12.37 -22.64 8.32
N ARG A 55 12.16 -21.39 7.87
CA ARG A 55 10.90 -20.68 8.13
C ARG A 55 9.75 -21.31 7.36
N VAL A 56 8.54 -21.15 7.89
CA VAL A 56 7.31 -21.66 7.26
C VAL A 56 6.27 -20.55 7.26
N LEU A 57 5.70 -20.27 6.10
CA LEU A 57 4.53 -19.40 5.94
C LEU A 57 3.31 -20.26 5.64
N VAL A 58 2.25 -20.09 6.42
CA VAL A 58 0.97 -20.80 6.24
C VAL A 58 -0.13 -19.78 5.99
N ALA A 59 -0.70 -19.80 4.78
CA ALA A 59 -1.70 -18.81 4.36
C ALA A 59 -2.72 -19.40 3.37
N SER A 60 -3.88 -18.77 3.20
CA SER A 60 -4.79 -19.12 2.11
C SER A 60 -4.28 -18.57 0.77
N PRO A 61 -4.74 -19.10 -0.38
CA PRO A 61 -4.48 -18.50 -1.68
C PRO A 61 -4.89 -17.02 -1.77
N GLY A 62 -6.04 -16.65 -1.21
CA GLY A 62 -6.51 -15.27 -1.17
C GLY A 62 -5.57 -14.35 -0.39
N GLN A 63 -5.09 -14.79 0.78
CA GLN A 63 -4.10 -14.06 1.58
C GLN A 63 -2.78 -13.87 0.81
N LEU A 64 -2.27 -14.91 0.16
CA LEU A 64 -1.04 -14.85 -0.63
C LEU A 64 -1.19 -13.96 -1.88
N SER A 65 -2.42 -13.78 -2.36
CA SER A 65 -2.70 -12.97 -3.56
C SER A 65 -2.67 -11.46 -3.33
N VAL A 66 -2.62 -11.03 -2.06
CA VAL A 66 -2.51 -9.61 -1.71
C VAL A 66 -1.06 -9.18 -1.89
N VAL A 67 -0.84 -8.18 -2.73
CA VAL A 67 0.48 -7.59 -2.96
C VAL A 67 0.42 -6.14 -2.49
N PRO A 68 0.94 -5.83 -1.29
CA PRO A 68 0.96 -4.46 -0.81
C PRO A 68 1.94 -3.63 -1.64
N TYR A 69 1.57 -2.38 -1.86
CA TYR A 69 2.45 -1.31 -2.29
C TYR A 69 3.60 -1.12 -1.32
N LEU A 70 4.76 -0.88 -1.91
CA LEU A 70 5.98 -0.46 -1.25
C LEU A 70 6.56 0.69 -2.06
N VAL A 71 7.27 1.59 -1.40
CA VAL A 71 8.05 2.59 -2.12
C VAL A 71 9.02 1.86 -3.08
N PRO A 72 9.08 2.26 -4.38
CA PRO A 72 9.85 1.53 -5.38
C PRO A 72 11.30 1.27 -4.97
N ALA A 73 11.82 0.09 -5.33
CA ALA A 73 13.13 -0.41 -4.88
C ALA A 73 14.29 0.56 -5.15
N GLN A 74 14.29 1.25 -6.30
CA GLN A 74 15.33 2.22 -6.66
C GLN A 74 15.38 3.44 -5.74
N HIS A 75 14.30 3.72 -5.02
CA HIS A 75 14.21 4.79 -4.03
C HIS A 75 14.24 4.26 -2.59
N ASN A 76 14.33 2.94 -2.40
CA ASN A 76 14.10 2.25 -1.14
C ASN A 76 15.25 1.32 -0.71
N PRO A 77 16.18 1.79 0.14
CA PRO A 77 17.28 0.95 0.60
C PRO A 77 16.83 -0.21 1.48
N HIS A 78 15.59 -0.17 2.01
CA HIS A 78 15.02 -1.22 2.86
C HIS A 78 14.00 -2.10 2.11
N TYR A 79 13.90 -2.00 0.78
CA TYR A 79 12.87 -2.67 -0.01
C TYR A 79 12.76 -4.18 0.28
N GLU A 80 13.89 -4.90 0.20
CA GLU A 80 13.91 -6.36 0.39
C GLU A 80 13.47 -6.79 1.80
N GLU A 81 13.78 -5.98 2.83
CA GLU A 81 13.36 -6.24 4.21
C GLU A 81 11.86 -5.96 4.38
N GLN A 82 11.36 -4.87 3.77
CA GLN A 82 9.95 -4.50 3.84
C GLN A 82 9.06 -5.49 3.06
N ASP A 83 9.49 -5.92 1.86
CA ASP A 83 8.79 -6.91 1.05
C ASP A 83 8.75 -8.27 1.76
N GLU A 84 9.87 -8.73 2.33
CA GLU A 84 9.91 -9.94 3.16
C GLU A 84 8.95 -9.84 4.35
N ARG A 85 8.98 -8.72 5.08
CA ARG A 85 8.10 -8.53 6.25
C ARG A 85 6.62 -8.55 5.86
N ALA A 86 6.26 -7.88 4.77
CA ALA A 86 4.89 -7.84 4.27
C ALA A 86 4.43 -9.23 3.77
N PHE A 87 5.30 -9.96 3.08
CA PHE A 87 5.03 -11.33 2.62
C PHE A 87 4.79 -12.29 3.79
N LEU A 88 5.61 -12.22 4.84
CA LEU A 88 5.45 -13.04 6.03
C LEU A 88 4.18 -12.71 6.81
N ASP A 89 3.67 -11.47 6.72
CA ASP A 89 2.43 -11.06 7.34
C ASP A 89 1.17 -11.50 6.57
N ALA A 90 1.32 -12.11 5.39
CA ALA A 90 0.20 -12.54 4.55
C ALA A 90 -0.78 -13.46 5.30
N SER A 91 -0.29 -14.32 6.20
CA SER A 91 -1.13 -15.21 7.01
C SER A 91 -2.12 -14.48 7.92
N ASN A 92 -1.87 -13.20 8.21
CA ASN A 92 -2.67 -12.35 9.08
C ASN A 92 -3.61 -11.41 8.29
N LEU A 93 -3.55 -11.44 6.95
CA LEU A 93 -4.42 -10.62 6.12
C LEU A 93 -5.84 -11.18 6.07
N PRO A 94 -6.85 -10.31 6.02
CA PRO A 94 -8.21 -10.74 5.71
C PRO A 94 -8.27 -11.27 4.27
N ALA A 95 -8.98 -12.37 4.04
CA ALA A 95 -9.24 -12.89 2.70
C ALA A 95 -10.58 -13.62 2.65
N ALA A 96 -11.23 -13.63 1.48
CA ALA A 96 -12.55 -14.25 1.33
C ALA A 96 -12.54 -15.77 1.55
N ASP A 97 -11.38 -16.41 1.41
CA ASP A 97 -11.14 -17.85 1.53
C ASP A 97 -10.41 -18.23 2.82
N ALA A 98 -10.20 -17.27 3.72
CA ALA A 98 -9.61 -17.48 5.04
C ALA A 98 -10.64 -17.14 6.12
N GLU A 99 -10.70 -17.97 7.16
CA GLU A 99 -11.27 -17.52 8.42
C GLU A 99 -10.38 -16.37 8.94
N VAL A 100 -10.97 -15.18 9.08
CA VAL A 100 -10.27 -14.01 9.61
C VAL A 100 -9.85 -14.35 11.04
N SER A 101 -8.55 -14.51 11.25
CA SER A 101 -8.01 -14.73 12.58
C SER A 101 -7.94 -13.39 13.30
N GLY A 102 -8.93 -13.11 14.15
CA GLY A 102 -9.00 -11.86 14.92
C GLY A 102 -10.42 -11.55 15.36
N PRO A 103 -10.61 -10.55 16.24
CA PRO A 103 -11.93 -10.09 16.59
C PRO A 103 -12.58 -9.40 15.37
N ASP A 104 -13.79 -9.80 15.01
CA ASP A 104 -14.65 -9.11 14.04
C ASP A 104 -14.99 -7.67 14.48
N ALA A 105 -14.70 -7.34 15.74
CA ALA A 105 -14.92 -6.01 16.28
C ALA A 105 -13.99 -4.99 15.59
N PRO A 106 -14.52 -3.83 15.15
CA PRO A 106 -13.70 -2.76 14.62
C PRO A 106 -12.57 -2.32 15.56
N LEU A 107 -11.47 -1.85 14.98
CA LEU A 107 -10.44 -1.13 15.74
C LEU A 107 -10.99 0.24 16.14
N ARG A 108 -10.61 0.72 17.32
CA ARG A 108 -10.98 2.05 17.82
C ARG A 108 -9.74 2.88 18.03
N ASP A 109 -9.63 3.96 17.28
CA ASP A 109 -8.59 4.96 17.44
C ASP A 109 -9.22 6.28 17.93
N PRO A 110 -8.60 6.99 18.89
CA PRO A 110 -9.16 8.23 19.43
C PRO A 110 -9.20 9.39 18.41
N VAL A 111 -8.45 9.32 17.31
CA VAL A 111 -8.40 10.34 16.27
C VAL A 111 -9.17 9.89 15.03
N LEU A 112 -8.91 8.67 14.54
CA LEU A 112 -9.53 8.13 13.33
C LEU A 112 -10.93 7.54 13.55
N GLY A 113 -11.34 7.36 14.81
CA GLY A 113 -12.61 6.76 15.15
C GLY A 113 -12.62 5.25 14.93
N GLU A 114 -13.64 4.75 14.23
CA GLU A 114 -13.82 3.32 13.99
C GLU A 114 -13.14 2.89 12.69
N ILE A 115 -12.25 1.90 12.77
CA ILE A 115 -11.52 1.35 11.61
C ILE A 115 -11.94 -0.10 11.41
N VAL A 116 -12.56 -0.37 10.28
CA VAL A 116 -13.06 -1.71 9.94
C VAL A 116 -12.10 -2.39 8.97
N VAL A 117 -11.46 -3.47 9.44
CA VAL A 117 -10.61 -4.32 8.61
C VAL A 117 -11.48 -5.27 7.79
N ARG A 118 -11.26 -5.32 6.47
CA ARG A 118 -12.09 -6.07 5.52
C ARG A 118 -11.20 -6.83 4.54
N VAL A 119 -11.80 -7.81 3.85
CA VAL A 119 -11.17 -8.45 2.69
C VAL A 119 -10.70 -7.37 1.71
N PRO A 120 -9.47 -7.44 1.19
CA PRO A 120 -8.91 -6.42 0.32
C PRO A 120 -9.83 -6.11 -0.85
N SER A 121 -9.95 -4.82 -1.16
CA SER A 121 -10.56 -4.38 -2.40
C SER A 121 -9.75 -4.86 -3.61
N VAL A 122 -10.24 -4.62 -4.83
CA VAL A 122 -9.44 -4.87 -6.04
C VAL A 122 -8.13 -4.07 -6.02
N MET A 123 -8.12 -2.92 -5.32
CA MET A 123 -6.95 -2.05 -5.15
C MET A 123 -6.03 -2.47 -4.00
N GLY A 124 -6.34 -3.54 -3.26
CA GLY A 124 -5.47 -4.06 -2.18
C GLY A 124 -5.75 -3.52 -0.78
N TYR A 125 -6.65 -2.54 -0.63
CA TYR A 125 -6.92 -1.89 0.66
C TYR A 125 -7.65 -2.81 1.64
N THR A 126 -7.07 -2.98 2.83
CA THR A 126 -7.61 -3.79 3.93
C THR A 126 -8.44 -2.99 4.92
N ALA A 127 -8.28 -1.65 4.94
CA ALA A 127 -9.12 -0.76 5.73
C ALA A 127 -9.12 0.65 5.14
N GLU A 128 -10.21 1.38 5.34
CA GLU A 128 -10.38 2.75 4.86
C GLU A 128 -11.10 3.58 5.93
N VAL A 129 -10.62 4.81 6.14
CA VAL A 129 -11.22 5.82 7.01
C VAL A 129 -11.48 7.06 6.15
N PRO A 130 -12.66 7.21 5.54
CA PRO A 130 -12.91 8.26 4.54
C PRO A 130 -12.83 9.70 5.07
N GLU A 131 -13.07 9.88 6.37
CA GLU A 131 -13.08 11.19 7.04
C GLU A 131 -12.07 11.21 8.19
N ALA A 132 -10.82 10.86 7.87
CA ALA A 132 -9.72 10.75 8.84
C ALA A 132 -9.17 12.10 9.29
N GLY A 133 -9.35 13.15 8.49
CA GLY A 133 -8.88 14.49 8.77
C GLY A 133 -9.48 15.51 7.80
N THR A 134 -8.96 16.74 7.85
CA THR A 134 -9.33 17.77 6.88
C THR A 134 -8.10 18.51 6.36
N PHE A 135 -8.13 18.87 5.09
CA PHE A 135 -7.11 19.69 4.44
C PHE A 135 -7.81 20.63 3.45
N GLY A 136 -7.47 21.93 3.46
CA GLY A 136 -8.13 22.92 2.59
C GLY A 136 -9.65 23.01 2.77
N GLY A 137 -10.19 22.58 3.93
CA GLY A 137 -11.64 22.51 4.17
C GLY A 137 -12.35 21.28 3.58
N ARG A 138 -11.61 20.34 2.99
CA ARG A 138 -12.11 19.06 2.48
C ARG A 138 -11.73 17.91 3.41
N SER A 139 -12.54 16.86 3.42
CA SER A 139 -12.21 15.63 4.13
C SER A 139 -11.05 14.91 3.45
N VAL A 140 -10.13 14.39 4.25
CA VAL A 140 -9.01 13.55 3.80
C VAL A 140 -9.21 12.13 4.29
N GLY A 141 -9.07 11.16 3.39
CA GLY A 141 -9.14 9.74 3.73
C GLY A 141 -7.81 9.16 4.23
N VAL A 142 -7.87 8.08 5.00
CA VAL A 142 -6.72 7.19 5.24
C VAL A 142 -7.05 5.80 4.69
N LEU A 143 -6.16 5.27 3.87
CA LEU A 143 -6.26 3.93 3.28
C LEU A 143 -5.13 3.07 3.82
N PHE A 144 -5.41 1.85 4.25
CA PHE A 144 -4.38 0.88 4.66
C PHE A 144 -4.24 -0.18 3.57
N ASP A 145 -3.06 -0.24 2.95
CA ASP A 145 -2.83 -1.08 1.79
C ASP A 145 -2.18 -2.42 2.14
N GLY A 146 -2.94 -3.51 2.00
CA GLY A 146 -2.47 -4.85 2.30
C GLY A 146 -1.93 -5.01 3.72
N VAL A 147 -2.51 -4.31 4.71
CA VAL A 147 -2.03 -4.30 6.11
C VAL A 147 -2.92 -5.16 7.00
N SER A 148 -2.32 -6.02 7.81
CA SER A 148 -3.06 -6.83 8.81
C SER A 148 -3.58 -5.96 9.96
N ARG A 149 -4.57 -6.45 10.71
CA ARG A 149 -5.14 -5.74 11.87
C ARG A 149 -4.06 -5.34 12.89
N ALA A 150 -3.22 -6.29 13.30
CA ALA A 150 -2.18 -6.04 14.29
C ALA A 150 -1.18 -4.99 13.79
N ARG A 151 -0.84 -5.05 12.49
CA ARG A 151 0.05 -4.07 11.89
C ARG A 151 -0.60 -2.68 11.78
N ILE A 152 -1.90 -2.59 11.51
CA ILE A 152 -2.63 -1.31 11.58
C ILE A 152 -2.47 -0.69 12.97
N GLU A 153 -2.73 -1.45 14.05
CA GLU A 153 -2.58 -0.97 15.43
C GLU A 153 -1.18 -0.41 15.72
N GLU A 154 -0.13 -1.08 15.23
CA GLU A 154 1.26 -0.61 15.34
C GLU A 154 1.52 0.69 14.57
N LEU A 155 0.84 0.91 13.45
CA LEU A 155 1.03 2.06 12.57
C LEU A 155 0.24 3.30 13.01
N LEU A 156 -0.85 3.14 13.78
CA LEU A 156 -1.73 4.24 14.19
C LEU A 156 -1.02 5.45 14.82
N PRO A 157 0.02 5.32 15.67
CA PRO A 157 0.78 6.49 16.14
C PRO A 157 1.39 7.29 14.99
N GLY A 158 2.06 6.63 14.05
CA GLY A 158 2.68 7.28 12.89
C GLY A 158 1.65 7.93 11.96
N VAL A 159 0.51 7.27 11.74
CA VAL A 159 -0.59 7.83 10.93
C VAL A 159 -1.14 9.11 11.56
N ARG A 160 -1.35 9.14 12.88
CA ARG A 160 -1.80 10.34 13.59
C ARG A 160 -0.79 11.47 13.49
N ASP A 161 0.49 11.15 13.59
CA ASP A 161 1.59 12.10 13.45
C ASP A 161 1.65 12.69 12.03
N VAL A 162 1.40 11.90 10.99
CA VAL A 162 1.29 12.37 9.59
C VAL A 162 0.08 13.30 9.42
N LEU A 163 -1.09 12.92 9.92
CA LEU A 163 -2.30 13.73 9.80
C LEU A 163 -2.22 15.05 10.59
N ALA A 164 -1.58 15.04 11.76
CA ALA A 164 -1.39 16.23 12.57
C ALA A 164 -0.47 17.27 11.88
N ASP A 165 0.44 16.82 11.03
CA ASP A 165 1.40 17.65 10.29
C ASP A 165 1.13 17.63 8.77
N LEU A 166 -0.11 17.31 8.39
CA LEU A 166 -0.48 17.13 6.99
C LEU A 166 -0.15 18.34 6.11
N PRO A 167 -0.28 19.61 6.56
CA PRO A 167 0.15 20.75 5.76
C PRO A 167 1.65 20.73 5.40
N ALA A 168 2.53 20.42 6.35
CA ALA A 168 3.96 20.35 6.06
C ALA A 168 4.30 19.15 5.15
N VAL A 169 3.61 18.03 5.33
CA VAL A 169 3.74 16.84 4.46
C VAL A 169 3.29 17.16 3.04
N HIS A 170 2.16 17.87 2.88
CA HIS A 170 1.64 18.31 1.59
C HIS A 170 2.60 19.28 0.91
N ASP A 171 3.07 20.33 1.60
CA ASP A 171 4.01 21.31 1.05
C ASP A 171 5.28 20.61 0.52
N ALA A 172 5.81 19.65 1.27
CA ALA A 172 6.97 18.86 0.87
C ALA A 172 6.66 17.97 -0.35
N ALA A 173 5.53 17.28 -0.34
CA ALA A 173 5.12 16.38 -1.42
C ALA A 173 4.88 17.12 -2.74
N VAL A 174 4.17 18.24 -2.70
CA VAL A 174 3.89 19.06 -3.91
C VAL A 174 5.15 19.76 -4.40
N GLY A 175 6.01 20.23 -3.50
CA GLY A 175 7.34 20.74 -3.86
C GLY A 175 8.19 19.68 -4.55
N PHE A 176 8.17 18.43 -4.06
CA PHE A 176 8.87 17.31 -4.69
C PHE A 176 8.29 16.96 -6.06
N LEU A 177 6.95 16.95 -6.19
CA LEU A 177 6.27 16.71 -7.45
C LEU A 177 6.61 17.78 -8.51
N TRP A 178 6.67 19.04 -8.09
CA TRP A 178 7.11 20.14 -8.95
C TRP A 178 8.53 19.90 -9.46
N GLU A 179 9.50 19.64 -8.56
CA GLU A 179 10.88 19.38 -8.97
C GLU A 179 11.03 18.14 -9.87
N TRP A 180 10.15 17.15 -9.70
CA TRP A 180 10.13 15.96 -10.54
C TRP A 180 9.64 16.24 -11.97
N GLY A 181 8.64 17.13 -12.11
CA GLY A 181 7.99 17.41 -13.40
C GLY A 181 8.45 18.68 -14.12
N ARG A 182 9.14 19.60 -13.43
CA ARG A 182 9.50 20.92 -13.99
C ARG A 182 10.48 20.83 -15.16
N ASP A 183 10.43 21.83 -16.02
CA ASP A 183 11.40 22.10 -17.05
C ASP A 183 12.29 23.33 -16.73
N ASP A 184 13.26 23.61 -17.60
CA ASP A 184 14.19 24.74 -17.42
C ASP A 184 13.57 26.10 -17.79
N SER A 185 12.40 26.11 -18.42
CA SER A 185 11.66 27.32 -18.80
C SER A 185 10.61 27.75 -17.78
N ASP A 186 10.27 26.86 -16.85
CA ASP A 186 9.35 27.13 -15.75
C ASP A 186 9.82 28.30 -14.86
N THR A 187 8.87 29.16 -14.50
CA THR A 187 9.12 30.35 -13.69
C THR A 187 8.69 30.17 -12.23
N ASP A 188 9.11 31.10 -11.37
CA ASP A 188 8.64 31.15 -9.97
C ASP A 188 7.12 31.34 -9.87
N GLU A 189 6.50 32.03 -10.85
CA GLU A 189 5.04 32.19 -10.92
C GLU A 189 4.35 30.87 -11.29
N ASP A 190 4.95 30.08 -12.19
CA ASP A 190 4.45 28.75 -12.55
C ASP A 190 4.51 27.81 -11.35
N ARG A 191 5.62 27.83 -10.61
CA ARG A 191 5.76 27.08 -9.37
C ARG A 191 4.70 27.47 -8.35
N ALA A 192 4.51 28.77 -8.11
CA ALA A 192 3.54 29.24 -7.12
C ALA A 192 2.11 28.80 -7.47
N ARG A 193 1.74 28.87 -8.76
CA ARG A 193 0.45 28.41 -9.27
C ARG A 193 0.31 26.88 -9.16
N PHE A 194 1.35 26.12 -9.49
CA PHE A 194 1.36 24.67 -9.36
C PHE A 194 1.15 24.24 -7.92
N VAL A 195 1.91 24.81 -6.99
CA VAL A 195 1.82 24.46 -5.56
C VAL A 195 0.45 24.76 -4.98
N ALA A 196 -0.17 25.87 -5.38
CA ALA A 196 -1.49 26.27 -4.90
C ALA A 196 -2.64 25.40 -5.44
N GLY A 197 -2.45 24.73 -6.58
CA GLY A 197 -3.52 23.98 -7.26
C GLY A 197 -3.74 22.55 -6.76
N PHE A 198 -2.90 22.04 -5.86
CA PHE A 198 -3.03 20.67 -5.33
C PHE A 198 -3.64 20.63 -3.94
N GLY A 199 -4.67 19.80 -3.78
CA GLY A 199 -5.19 19.35 -2.49
C GLY A 199 -4.65 17.97 -2.11
N VAL A 200 -5.24 17.40 -1.05
CA VAL A 200 -4.96 16.03 -0.61
C VAL A 200 -6.28 15.26 -0.63
N GLU A 201 -6.30 14.12 -1.32
CA GLU A 201 -7.46 13.22 -1.33
C GLU A 201 -7.37 12.23 -0.16
N ALA A 202 -6.23 11.55 -0.10
CA ALA A 202 -6.02 10.45 0.80
C ALA A 202 -4.55 10.27 1.15
N VAL A 203 -4.33 9.67 2.33
CA VAL A 203 -3.05 9.14 2.75
C VAL A 203 -3.13 7.62 2.70
N THR A 204 -2.38 7.00 1.78
CA THR A 204 -2.28 5.54 1.69
C THR A 204 -1.09 5.06 2.52
N VAL A 205 -1.36 4.29 3.56
CA VAL A 205 -0.37 3.77 4.51
C VAL A 205 0.07 2.37 4.07
N TYR A 206 1.38 2.19 3.86
CA TYR A 206 1.98 0.91 3.48
C TYR A 206 2.34 0.07 4.71
N HIS A 207 2.55 -1.23 4.49
CA HIS A 207 2.94 -2.17 5.55
C HIS A 207 4.18 -1.71 6.33
N SER A 208 5.15 -1.08 5.65
CA SER A 208 6.39 -0.59 6.27
C SER A 208 6.18 0.60 7.21
N GLY A 209 5.07 1.34 7.07
CA GLY A 209 4.87 2.65 7.69
C GLY A 209 5.33 3.82 6.82
N ASP A 210 5.95 3.53 5.67
CA ASP A 210 5.99 4.49 4.56
C ASP A 210 4.56 4.74 4.05
N PHE A 211 4.35 5.83 3.33
CA PHE A 211 3.01 6.20 2.88
C PHE A 211 3.03 6.94 1.54
N GLY A 212 1.91 6.91 0.83
CA GLY A 212 1.66 7.72 -0.35
C GLY A 212 0.66 8.83 -0.05
N ILE A 213 0.89 10.01 -0.60
CA ILE A 213 -0.09 11.10 -0.67
C ILE A 213 -0.74 11.04 -2.04
N ASP A 214 -2.03 10.73 -2.06
CA ASP A 214 -2.89 10.85 -3.24
C ASP A 214 -3.35 12.31 -3.33
N LEU A 215 -2.88 13.03 -4.35
CA LEU A 215 -3.15 14.46 -4.53
C LEU A 215 -4.44 14.66 -5.34
N THR A 216 -5.23 15.66 -4.97
CA THR A 216 -6.35 16.14 -5.80
C THR A 216 -5.91 17.36 -6.58
N ASP A 217 -6.46 17.51 -7.78
CA ASP A 217 -6.38 18.75 -8.52
C ASP A 217 -7.62 19.58 -8.27
N ASP A 218 -7.43 20.69 -7.56
CA ASP A 218 -8.53 21.55 -7.16
C ASP A 218 -8.85 22.60 -8.23
N ASP A 219 -7.95 22.81 -9.20
CA ASP A 219 -7.98 23.92 -10.17
C ASP A 219 -7.97 23.47 -11.65
N GLY A 220 -8.07 22.17 -11.94
CA GLY A 220 -8.08 21.64 -13.31
C GLY A 220 -6.70 21.57 -13.98
N LEU A 221 -5.62 21.54 -13.18
CA LEU A 221 -4.24 21.32 -13.61
C LEU A 221 -3.96 19.87 -14.03
N PHE A 222 -4.62 18.86 -13.46
CA PHE A 222 -4.43 17.45 -13.85
C PHE A 222 -4.87 17.20 -15.26
N GLU A 223 -6.00 17.75 -15.73
CA GLU A 223 -6.41 17.58 -17.12
C GLU A 223 -5.40 18.18 -18.12
N GLN A 224 -4.56 19.12 -17.65
CA GLN A 224 -3.51 19.75 -18.45
C GLN A 224 -2.16 19.03 -18.31
N ALA A 225 -1.89 18.40 -17.17
CA ALA A 225 -0.61 17.79 -16.82
C ALA A 225 -0.59 16.25 -16.88
N PHE A 226 -1.75 15.59 -16.81
CA PHE A 226 -1.92 14.14 -16.73
C PHE A 226 -3.07 13.66 -17.64
N MET A 227 -3.08 12.35 -17.92
CA MET A 227 -4.15 11.73 -18.70
C MET A 227 -5.45 11.64 -17.90
N ASP A 228 -6.60 11.70 -18.57
CA ASP A 228 -7.91 11.53 -17.93
C ASP A 228 -8.00 10.20 -17.16
N GLY A 229 -8.45 10.27 -15.91
CA GLY A 229 -8.50 9.15 -14.96
C GLY A 229 -7.18 8.83 -14.25
N TYR A 230 -6.11 9.59 -14.47
CA TYR A 230 -4.82 9.39 -13.81
C TYR A 230 -4.50 10.52 -12.83
N TRP A 231 -3.93 10.17 -11.67
CA TRP A 231 -3.48 11.15 -10.67
C TRP A 231 -2.07 10.81 -10.15
N PRO A 232 -1.24 11.80 -9.82
CA PRO A 232 0.04 11.58 -9.20
C PRO A 232 -0.11 11.17 -7.73
N LYS A 233 0.69 10.19 -7.35
CA LYS A 233 0.91 9.80 -5.96
C LYS A 233 2.35 10.07 -5.57
N VAL A 234 2.54 10.84 -4.51
CA VAL A 234 3.88 11.11 -3.96
C VAL A 234 4.15 10.13 -2.83
N HIS A 235 5.18 9.31 -2.98
CA HIS A 235 5.61 8.33 -2.00
C HIS A 235 6.57 8.99 -1.01
N CYS A 236 6.27 8.84 0.27
CA CYS A 236 7.03 9.36 1.38
C CYS A 236 7.54 8.23 2.27
N ARG A 237 8.71 8.44 2.86
CA ARG A 237 9.21 7.61 3.96
C ARG A 237 8.40 7.84 5.23
N ALA A 238 8.52 6.91 6.18
CA ALA A 238 7.93 7.07 7.51
C ALA A 238 8.38 8.37 8.24
N ASP A 239 9.55 8.91 7.89
CA ASP A 239 10.05 10.21 8.39
C ASP A 239 9.50 11.43 7.64
N ARG A 240 8.52 11.22 6.74
CA ARG A 240 7.82 12.21 5.90
C ARG A 240 8.64 12.75 4.73
N THR A 241 9.83 12.21 4.47
CA THR A 241 10.64 12.62 3.31
C THR A 241 10.01 12.08 2.02
N PRO A 242 9.65 12.95 1.04
CA PRO A 242 9.22 12.50 -0.29
C PRO A 242 10.39 11.85 -1.04
N VAL A 243 10.14 10.72 -1.70
CA VAL A 243 11.19 9.90 -2.32
C VAL A 243 10.86 9.36 -3.71
N ALA A 244 9.58 9.29 -4.09
CA ALA A 244 9.19 8.87 -5.43
C ALA A 244 7.85 9.47 -5.86
N VAL A 245 7.61 9.52 -7.16
CA VAL A 245 6.30 9.85 -7.77
C VAL A 245 5.88 8.66 -8.62
N THR A 246 4.62 8.26 -8.50
CA THR A 246 3.94 7.37 -9.45
C THR A 246 2.70 8.07 -10.01
N VAL A 247 2.20 7.56 -11.13
CA VAL A 247 0.93 8.00 -11.71
C VAL A 247 -0.02 6.80 -11.65
N GLU A 248 -1.10 6.95 -10.90
CA GLU A 248 -2.10 5.92 -10.61
C GLU A 248 -3.29 6.03 -11.58
N ALA A 249 -4.13 4.98 -11.67
CA ALA A 249 -5.30 4.87 -12.56
C ALA A 249 -6.47 4.09 -11.93
#